data_AF-A0A9Q9FEK9-F1
#
_entry.id   AF-A0A9Q9FEK9-F1
#
_cell.length_a   1.000
_cell.length_b   1.000
_cell.length_c   1.000
_cell.angle_alpha   90.00
_cell.angle_beta   90.00
_cell.angle_gamma   90.00
#
_symmetry.space_group_name_H-M   'P 1'
#
loop_
_entity.id
_entity.type
_entity.pdbx_description
1 polymer ?
#
loop_
_entity_poly.entity_id
_entity_poly.type
_entity_poly.pdbx_seq_one_letter_code
_entity_poly.pdbx_strand_id
1 'polypeptide(L)' 'MQDIYDRKLSIYLTAGQDDEGKDIVKAKSFSNVRLDTTDEELSNFAEKYVALSSGTHTKSVVADYRML' A
#
# COMPACT_ATOMS: atom_id res chain seq x y z
N MET A 1 5.54 8.11 -28.44
CA MET A 1 5.52 8.64 -27.06
C MET A 1 4.67 7.67 -26.29
N GLN A 2 5.27 6.84 -25.43
CA GLN A 2 4.53 5.82 -24.70
C GLN A 2 3.84 6.55 -23.55
N ASP A 3 2.51 6.65 -23.60
CA ASP A 3 1.72 7.30 -22.56
C ASP A 3 1.98 6.58 -21.25
N ILE A 4 2.91 7.13 -20.45
CA ILE A 4 3.09 6.74 -19.06
C ILE A 4 1.86 7.31 -18.36
N TYR A 5 0.79 6.52 -18.35
CA TYR A 5 -0.32 6.79 -17.47
C TYR A 5 0.21 6.69 -16.04
N ASP A 6 0.35 7.84 -15.40
CA ASP A 6 0.78 7.97 -14.01
C ASP A 6 -0.39 7.55 -13.09
N ARG A 7 -0.83 6.29 -13.21
CA ARG A 7 -1.80 5.66 -12.31
C ARG A 7 -1.09 5.34 -11.00
N LYS A 8 -1.64 5.90 -9.92
CA LYS A 8 -1.11 5.84 -8.57
C LYS A 8 -2.20 5.29 -7.64
N LEU A 9 -1.85 4.33 -6.82
CA LEU A 9 -2.67 3.89 -5.70
C LEU A 9 -2.17 4.59 -4.45
N SER A 10 -3.05 5.32 -3.75
CA SER A 10 -2.73 5.92 -2.45
C SER A 10 -3.60 5.29 -1.37
N ILE A 11 -2.95 4.74 -0.35
CA ILE A 11 -3.60 4.15 0.81
C ILE A 11 -3.41 5.10 1.98
N TYR A 12 -4.52 5.50 2.60
CA TYR A 12 -4.54 6.34 3.80
C TYR A 12 -4.84 5.47 5.01
N LEU A 13 -4.01 5.61 6.05
CA LEU A 13 -4.03 4.81 7.26
C LEU A 13 -4.19 5.74 8.45
N THR A 14 -5.27 5.57 9.22
CA THR A 14 -5.42 6.27 10.50
C THR A 14 -4.54 5.57 11.54
N ALA A 15 -3.50 6.26 12.00
CA ALA A 15 -2.54 5.73 12.96
C ALA A 15 -2.94 5.99 14.43
N GLY A 16 -3.88 6.91 14.66
CA GLY A 16 -4.36 7.33 15.98
C GLY A 16 -4.90 8.75 15.94
N GLN A 17 -5.00 9.38 17.11
CA GLN A 17 -5.31 10.80 17.28
C GLN A 17 -4.19 11.49 18.06
N ASP A 18 -3.97 12.77 17.80
CA ASP A 18 -3.06 13.61 18.59
C ASP A 18 -3.72 14.11 19.89
N ASP A 19 -2.97 14.88 20.68
CA ASP A 19 -3.41 15.40 21.98
C ASP A 19 -4.61 16.37 21.87
N GLU A 20 -4.94 16.85 20.66
CA GLU A 20 -6.08 17.72 20.38
C GLU A 20 -7.28 16.94 19.80
N GLY A 21 -7.18 15.61 19.71
CA GLY A 21 -8.22 14.73 19.16
C GLY A 21 -8.27 14.70 17.63
N LYS A 22 -7.24 15.20 16.94
CA LYS A 22 -7.17 15.20 15.48
C LYS A 22 -6.53 13.92 14.98
N ASP A 23 -7.12 13.34 13.93
CA ASP A 23 -6.63 12.10 13.34
C ASP A 23 -5.22 12.26 12.76
N ILE A 24 -4.32 11.37 13.19
CA ILE A 24 -2.99 11.21 12.62
C ILE A 24 -3.12 10.25 11.45
N VAL A 25 -3.10 10.80 10.23
CA VAL A 25 -3.18 10.02 8.99
C VAL A 25 -1.78 9.82 8.40
N LYS A 26 -1.44 8.58 8.10
CA LYS A 26 -0.27 8.22 7.29
C LYS A 26 -0.72 7.81 5.90
N ALA A 27 0.00 8.23 4.88
CA ALA A 27 -0.28 7.84 3.50
C ALA A 27 0.88 7.03 2.92
N LYS A 28 0.56 6.03 2.10
CA LYS A 28 1.52 5.33 1.25
C LYS A 28 1.02 5.37 -0.19
N SER A 29 1.86 5.86 -1.09
CA SER A 29 1.56 5.90 -2.52
C SER A 29 2.41 4.89 -3.28
N PHE A 30 1.79 4.24 -4.26
CA PHE A 30 2.38 3.27 -5.17
C PHE A 30 2.17 3.77 -6.60
N SER A 31 3.27 3.94 -7.34
CA SER A 31 3.25 4.31 -8.75
C SER A 31 3.28 3.07 -9.64
N ASN A 32 3.08 3.26 -10.95
CA ASN A 32 3.13 2.19 -11.96
C ASN A 32 2.05 1.12 -11.77
N VAL A 33 0.85 1.52 -11.33
CA VAL A 33 -0.32 0.63 -11.30
C VAL A 33 -0.71 0.29 -12.74
N ARG A 34 -0.96 -0.99 -13.03
CA ARG A 34 -1.29 -1.42 -14.38
C ARG A 34 -2.64 -0.85 -14.81
N LEU A 35 -2.80 -0.62 -16.11
CA LEU A 35 -4.02 -0.03 -16.66
C LEU A 35 -5.23 -0.97 -16.58
N ASP A 36 -4.98 -2.27 -16.63
CA ASP A 36 -5.97 -3.33 -16.55
C ASP A 36 -6.31 -3.74 -15.10
N THR A 37 -5.66 -3.15 -14.09
CA THR A 37 -5.97 -3.45 -12.70
C THR A 37 -7.38 -3.02 -12.36
N THR A 38 -8.16 -3.95 -11.84
CA THR A 38 -9.56 -3.73 -11.44
C THR A 38 -9.65 -3.09 -10.06
N ASP A 39 -10.79 -2.47 -9.75
CA ASP A 39 -11.04 -1.90 -8.43
C ASP A 39 -11.03 -2.96 -7.33
N GLU A 40 -11.43 -4.20 -7.65
CA GLU A 40 -11.36 -5.34 -6.73
C GLU A 40 -9.92 -5.73 -6.41
N GLU A 41 -9.02 -5.74 -7.40
CA GLU A 41 -7.59 -6.00 -7.19
C GLU A 41 -6.93 -4.91 -6.36
N LEU A 42 -7.28 -3.64 -6.59
CA LEU A 42 -6.78 -2.51 -5.81
C LEU A 42 -7.26 -2.58 -4.35
N SER A 43 -8.52 -2.93 -4.14
CA SER A 43 -9.12 -3.09 -2.80
C SER A 43 -8.46 -4.26 -2.05
N ASN A 44 -8.32 -5.40 -2.71
CA ASN A 44 -7.64 -6.58 -2.15
C ASN A 44 -6.17 -6.30 -1.78
N PHE A 45 -5.45 -5.53 -2.61
CA PHE A 45 -4.09 -5.12 -2.29
C PHE A 45 -4.07 -4.19 -1.07
N ALA A 46 -4.97 -3.20 -1.02
CA ALA A 46 -5.01 -2.24 0.07
C ALA A 46 -5.28 -2.91 1.42
N GLU A 47 -6.25 -3.81 1.49
CA GLU A 47 -6.58 -4.59 2.70
C GLU A 47 -5.39 -5.43 3.18
N LYS A 48 -4.73 -6.15 2.27
CA LYS A 48 -3.56 -6.98 2.61
C LYS A 48 -2.37 -6.13 3.05
N TYR A 49 -2.14 -4.98 2.41
CA TYR A 49 -1.09 -4.05 2.80
C TYR A 49 -1.33 -3.49 4.20
N VAL A 50 -2.56 -3.07 4.51
CA VAL A 50 -2.96 -2.58 5.84
C VAL A 50 -2.64 -3.65 6.89
N ALA A 51 -3.09 -4.89 6.69
CA ALA A 51 -2.90 -5.99 7.63
C ALA A 51 -1.42 -6.37 7.86
N LEU A 52 -0.57 -6.21 6.84
CA LEU A 52 0.89 -6.38 6.98
C LEU A 52 1.51 -5.20 7.73
N SER A 53 1.10 -3.97 7.41
CA SER A 53 1.64 -2.75 8.01
C SER A 53 1.28 -2.58 9.49
N SER A 54 0.13 -3.12 9.92
CA SER A 54 -0.32 -3.11 11.32
C SER A 54 0.42 -4.13 12.20
N GLY A 55 1.29 -4.97 11.61
CA GLY A 55 1.99 -6.03 12.33
C GLY A 55 1.09 -7.20 12.76
N THR A 56 -0.18 -7.22 12.33
CA THR A 56 -1.14 -8.28 12.65
C THR A 56 -0.73 -9.62 12.03
N HIS A 57 0.03 -9.58 10.92
CA HIS A 57 0.58 -10.76 10.26
C HIS A 57 2.09 -10.60 10.03
N THR A 58 2.91 -11.17 10.90
CA THR A 58 4.34 -11.38 10.65
C THR A 58 4.52 -12.46 9.60
N LYS A 59 4.54 -12.09 8.32
CA LYS A 59 5.00 -13.00 7.27
C LYS A 59 6.51 -12.84 7.15
N SER A 60 7.27 -13.81 7.65
CA SER A 60 8.71 -13.89 7.39
C SER A 60 8.93 -14.09 5.89
N VAL A 61 9.18 -13.00 5.16
CA VAL A 61 9.63 -13.10 3.76
C VAL A 61 11.12 -13.42 3.82
N VAL A 62 11.45 -14.71 3.69
CA VAL A 62 12.81 -15.12 3.35
C VAL A 62 13.00 -14.73 1.89
N ALA A 63 13.55 -13.54 1.66
CA ALA A 63 13.92 -13.12 0.32
C ALA A 63 15.09 -13.99 -0.13
N ASP A 64 14.80 -14.98 -0.95
CA ASP A 64 15.79 -15.83 -1.62
C ASP A 64 16.45 -14.99 -2.73
N TYR A 65 17.31 -14.05 -2.33
CA TYR A 65 18.19 -13.36 -3.26
C TYR A 65 19.24 -14.36 -3.73
N ARG A 66 18.96 -15.09 -4.82
CA ARG A 66 20.03 -15.67 -5.62
C ARG A 66 20.86 -14.51 -6.15
N MET A 67 22.01 -14.27 -5.52
CA MET A 67 23.04 -13.41 -6.10
C MET A 67 23.46 -14.04 -7.43
N LEU A 68 23.31 -13.28 -8.52
CA LEU A 68 23.95 -13.56 -9.81
C LEU A 68 25.41 -13.12 -9.73
#